data_AF-A0A0P9EWW6-F1
#
_entry.id   AF-A0A0P9EWW6-F1
#
_cell.length_a   1.000
_cell.length_b   1.000
_cell.length_c   1.000
_cell.angle_alpha   90.00
_cell.angle_beta   90.00
_cell.angle_gamma   90.00
#
_symmetry.space_group_name_H-M   'P 1'
#
loop_
_entity.id
_entity.type
_entity.pdbx_description
1 polymer ?
#
loop_
_entity_poly.entity_id
_entity_poly.type
_entity_poly.pdbx_seq_one_letter_code
_entity_poly.pdbx_strand_id
1 'polypeptide(L)'
;MASPPPAEPAPKRQKVADPDLPFHPSLLDPSNVDRLRQAHHDSTPYKHAVINKLFTDDFIKRARNEITTQLSFREKETDICQINQTGDLSNLSGLPAEELAVLPTLLELRDAIYSKQFRTFLQDVTGCGPLSGTKTDMSCAEYTEGCYLLNHDDVIGTRRISFILYLVLDEPAWQPEWGGALELYPVLEADDENPDRPNVPVAKPSVVIPPSFNQMVFFEVQPGHSFHSVEEVVVEGDKQKGGVGARVSLSGWFHKPVEGEEGFEGSEGFQAKSSLQQLRRPQYATTLSAATPYASPLPLPLPTMPSPADVAYLTPLINPAYLTPKVVSHLRTSFCESSHLVLADFLHPTLAGELERLIRERDADMERGRRAAVVGGSTTNKVPPHDAGEDAEQGWKVVGPPHLQRFVSLAADRTSRTSKPDRLSDLLLQVHDLFTSSAFAALLASLTSLLPTAYTTAVRRFRPGLDYTLARGEAAADEGASAKLDVGLGLTPRCDDEADRALWEAGDVGAWDIWLANEEGGDEATYGGAGAEKKDAPASGEGEAEEQQEQEPEEEDDDGPLLALEPEWNRLHLVLRDPGVLAFVKYVSARAPASRWDVAGEWEVQGVEEDEDGEGDEQ
;
A
#
# COMPACT_ATOMS: atom_id res chain seq x y z
N MET A 1 72.19 3.53 -46.94
CA MET A 1 70.87 3.42 -46.30
C MET A 1 70.86 4.40 -45.14
N ALA A 2 69.99 5.40 -45.17
CA ALA A 2 69.95 6.50 -44.21
C ALA A 2 69.09 6.12 -42.98
N SER A 3 69.49 6.56 -41.79
CA SER A 3 68.78 6.37 -40.52
C SER A 3 67.46 7.18 -40.47
N PRO A 4 66.42 6.71 -39.76
CA PRO A 4 65.14 7.40 -39.68
C PRO A 4 65.21 8.61 -38.73
N PRO A 5 64.34 9.62 -38.91
CA PRO A 5 64.33 10.82 -38.09
C PRO A 5 63.67 10.56 -36.71
N PRO A 6 63.96 11.39 -35.69
CA PRO A 6 63.39 11.24 -34.35
C PRO A 6 61.91 11.68 -34.33
N ALA A 7 61.09 10.94 -33.59
CA ALA A 7 59.67 11.19 -33.42
C ALA A 7 59.38 12.48 -32.63
N GLU A 8 58.39 13.26 -33.06
CA GLU A 8 57.89 14.45 -32.37
C GLU A 8 57.22 14.11 -31.03
N PRO A 9 57.33 14.98 -30.01
CA PRO A 9 56.67 14.77 -28.72
C PRO A 9 55.16 15.01 -28.84
N ALA A 10 54.37 14.09 -28.27
CA ALA A 10 52.92 14.18 -28.23
C ALA A 10 52.43 15.47 -27.52
N PRO A 11 51.33 16.09 -27.99
CA PRO A 11 50.80 17.30 -27.39
C PRO A 11 50.32 17.02 -25.96
N LYS A 12 50.70 17.90 -25.02
CA LYS A 12 50.22 17.88 -23.64
C LYS A 12 48.69 18.00 -23.63
N ARG A 13 48.00 16.97 -23.13
CA ARG A 13 46.56 17.03 -22.80
C ARG A 13 46.32 18.25 -21.91
N GLN A 14 45.56 19.22 -22.41
CA GLN A 14 44.94 20.25 -21.58
C GLN A 14 44.04 19.54 -20.56
N LYS A 15 44.26 19.82 -19.26
CA LYS A 15 43.26 19.52 -18.23
C LYS A 15 42.03 20.36 -18.58
N VAL A 16 41.01 19.72 -19.14
CA VAL A 16 39.65 20.27 -19.15
C VAL A 16 39.26 20.36 -17.68
N ALA A 17 38.97 21.57 -17.20
CA ALA A 17 38.39 21.75 -15.88
C ALA A 17 37.07 20.99 -15.86
N ASP A 18 36.80 20.25 -14.78
CA ASP A 18 35.47 19.67 -14.58
C ASP A 18 34.42 20.78 -14.71
N PRO A 19 33.27 20.52 -15.36
CA PRO A 19 32.20 21.51 -15.47
C PRO A 19 31.81 22.01 -14.07
N ASP A 20 31.54 23.31 -13.95
CA ASP A 20 31.08 23.94 -12.71
C ASP A 20 29.63 23.47 -12.46
N LEU A 21 29.47 22.35 -11.74
CA LEU A 21 28.17 21.75 -11.46
C LEU A 21 27.41 22.59 -10.41
N PRO A 22 26.07 22.67 -10.48
CA PRO A 22 25.27 23.63 -9.70
C PRO A 22 25.11 23.28 -8.21
N PHE A 23 25.98 22.43 -7.67
CA PHE A 23 25.96 22.00 -6.27
C PHE A 23 26.14 23.16 -5.30
N HIS A 24 25.58 23.00 -4.11
CA HIS A 24 25.85 23.94 -3.03
C HIS A 24 27.36 23.95 -2.72
N PRO A 25 28.01 25.11 -2.55
CA PRO A 25 29.47 25.18 -2.37
C PRO A 25 30.01 24.34 -1.21
N SER A 26 29.20 24.16 -0.15
CA SER A 26 29.59 23.37 1.02
C SER A 26 29.37 21.86 0.89
N LEU A 27 28.81 21.37 -0.23
CA LEU A 27 28.47 19.96 -0.38
C LEU A 27 29.72 19.07 -0.30
N LEU A 28 30.74 19.44 -1.06
CA LEU A 28 31.99 18.69 -1.23
C LEU A 28 33.08 19.11 -0.23
N ASP A 29 32.77 20.02 0.70
CA ASP A 29 33.70 20.40 1.75
C ASP A 29 34.09 19.15 2.57
N PRO A 30 35.40 18.87 2.78
CA PRO A 30 35.83 17.65 3.49
C PRO A 30 35.16 17.48 4.86
N SER A 31 34.95 18.58 5.59
CA SER A 31 34.24 18.55 6.88
C SER A 31 32.78 18.12 6.77
N ASN A 32 32.08 18.49 5.68
CA ASN A 32 30.72 18.07 5.43
C ASN A 32 30.67 16.60 4.99
N VAL A 33 31.61 16.16 4.16
CA VAL A 33 31.74 14.74 3.76
C VAL A 33 31.97 13.86 4.98
N ASP A 34 32.90 14.24 5.87
CA ASP A 34 33.18 13.48 7.09
C ASP A 34 31.97 13.46 8.04
N ARG A 35 31.26 14.60 8.17
CA ARG A 35 30.01 14.68 8.94
C ARG A 35 28.94 13.74 8.39
N LEU A 36 28.74 13.72 7.07
CA LEU A 36 27.76 12.84 6.42
C LEU A 36 28.16 11.37 6.52
N ARG A 37 29.46 11.05 6.37
CA ARG A 37 29.97 9.69 6.57
C ARG A 37 29.69 9.20 8.00
N GLN A 38 29.94 10.03 9.01
CA GLN A 38 29.66 9.67 10.39
C GLN A 38 28.15 9.53 10.64
N ALA A 39 27.34 10.46 10.11
CA ALA A 39 25.88 10.39 10.23
C ALA A 39 25.32 9.12 9.57
N HIS A 40 25.81 8.77 8.38
CA HIS A 40 25.46 7.53 7.68
C HIS A 40 25.88 6.30 8.46
N HIS A 41 27.11 6.29 8.97
CA HIS A 41 27.64 5.18 9.77
C HIS A 41 26.84 4.98 11.07
N ASP A 42 26.39 6.04 11.72
CA ASP A 42 25.68 5.96 13.01
C ASP A 42 24.17 5.84 12.86
N SER A 43 23.65 5.92 11.63
CA SER A 43 22.21 5.90 11.40
C SER A 43 21.58 4.53 11.68
N THR A 44 20.33 4.58 12.12
CA THR A 44 19.42 3.45 12.37
C THR A 44 18.04 3.85 11.83
N PRO A 45 17.14 2.93 11.42
CA PRO A 45 17.22 1.48 11.54
C PRO A 45 18.20 0.83 10.56
N TYR A 46 18.50 1.49 9.45
CA TYR A 46 19.53 1.10 8.49
C TYR A 46 20.31 2.33 8.01
N LYS A 47 21.34 2.10 7.19
CA LYS A 47 22.28 3.12 6.74
C LYS A 47 21.62 4.12 5.78
N HIS A 48 21.55 5.37 6.22
CA HIS A 48 20.90 6.47 5.51
C HIS A 48 21.54 7.80 5.90
N ALA A 49 21.42 8.82 5.05
CA ALA A 49 21.88 10.16 5.35
C ALA A 49 21.00 11.24 4.73
N VAL A 50 21.07 12.44 5.33
CA VAL A 50 20.29 13.62 4.93
C VAL A 50 21.22 14.78 4.59
N ILE A 51 21.07 15.30 3.37
CA ILE A 51 21.72 16.51 2.87
C ILE A 51 20.67 17.63 2.91
N ASN A 52 20.86 18.66 3.72
CA ASN A 52 19.87 19.73 3.87
C ASN A 52 19.82 20.70 2.68
N LYS A 53 20.94 20.89 1.98
CA LYS A 53 21.05 21.74 0.80
C LYS A 53 21.97 21.08 -0.22
N LEU A 54 21.37 20.49 -1.25
CA LEU A 54 22.12 19.79 -2.28
C LEU A 54 22.65 20.76 -3.35
N PHE A 55 21.79 21.65 -3.83
CA PHE A 55 22.08 22.59 -4.90
C PHE A 55 22.06 24.04 -4.43
N THR A 56 22.47 24.96 -5.30
CA THR A 56 22.21 26.39 -5.08
C THR A 56 20.71 26.68 -5.14
N ASP A 57 20.23 27.59 -4.28
CA ASP A 57 18.80 27.89 -4.14
C ASP A 57 18.19 28.41 -5.47
N ASP A 58 18.95 29.20 -6.24
CA ASP A 58 18.50 29.72 -7.56
C ASP A 58 18.35 28.59 -8.60
N PHE A 59 19.29 27.64 -8.64
CA PHE A 59 19.24 26.52 -9.58
C PHE A 59 18.04 25.62 -9.30
N ILE A 60 17.85 25.21 -8.04
CA ILE A 60 16.80 24.26 -7.68
C ILE A 60 15.40 24.88 -7.83
N LYS A 61 15.25 26.20 -7.64
CA LYS A 61 14.02 26.94 -7.95
C LYS A 61 13.69 26.92 -9.43
N ARG A 62 14.69 27.10 -10.31
CA ARG A 62 14.50 26.95 -11.77
C ARG A 62 14.10 25.52 -12.14
N ALA A 63 14.79 24.52 -11.61
CA ALA A 63 14.49 23.12 -11.87
C ALA A 63 13.07 22.75 -11.44
N ARG A 64 12.66 23.18 -10.24
CA ARG A 64 11.28 23.01 -9.74
C ARG A 64 10.26 23.65 -10.66
N ASN A 65 10.47 24.92 -11.05
CA ASN A 65 9.56 25.63 -11.94
C ASN A 65 9.40 24.87 -13.27
N GLU A 66 10.50 24.38 -13.84
CA GLU A 66 10.49 23.57 -15.05
C GLU A 66 9.70 22.26 -14.87
N ILE A 67 9.96 21.49 -13.81
CA ILE A 67 9.23 20.25 -13.48
C ILE A 67 7.72 20.50 -13.34
N THR A 68 7.34 21.51 -12.57
CA THR A 68 5.92 21.79 -12.27
C THR A 68 5.17 22.42 -13.45
N THR A 69 5.85 23.06 -14.40
CA THR A 69 5.20 23.70 -15.56
C THR A 69 5.26 22.87 -16.85
N GLN A 70 6.31 22.07 -17.06
CA GLN A 70 6.55 21.37 -18.31
C GLN A 70 6.20 19.88 -18.29
N LEU A 71 6.34 19.19 -17.14
CA LEU A 71 6.08 17.75 -17.08
C LEU A 71 4.62 17.44 -16.80
N SER A 72 4.05 16.42 -17.42
CA SER A 72 2.70 15.94 -17.07
C SER A 72 2.78 14.88 -15.98
N PHE A 73 1.92 15.01 -14.96
CA PHE A 73 1.75 14.02 -13.90
C PHE A 73 0.44 13.30 -14.15
N ARG A 74 0.44 11.98 -13.95
CA ARG A 74 -0.74 11.14 -14.03
C ARG A 74 -0.98 10.53 -12.67
N GLU A 75 -2.24 10.50 -12.25
CA GLU A 75 -2.65 9.80 -11.05
C GLU A 75 -2.41 8.31 -11.25
N LYS A 76 -1.82 7.69 -10.24
CA LYS A 76 -1.59 6.26 -10.13
C LYS A 76 -2.11 5.83 -8.76
N GLU A 77 -3.10 4.95 -8.79
CA GLU A 77 -3.69 4.37 -7.60
C GLU A 77 -3.64 2.85 -7.66
N THR A 78 -3.12 2.25 -6.61
CA THR A 78 -3.01 0.80 -6.42
C THR A 78 -3.33 0.46 -4.98
N ASP A 79 -3.20 -0.81 -4.58
CA ASP A 79 -3.28 -1.22 -3.18
C ASP A 79 -2.20 -0.54 -2.30
N ILE A 80 -0.98 -0.37 -2.82
CA ILE A 80 0.18 0.14 -2.08
C ILE A 80 0.34 1.67 -2.14
N CYS A 81 -0.28 2.37 -3.09
CA CYS A 81 -0.07 3.82 -3.26
C CYS A 81 -1.24 4.57 -3.87
N GLN A 82 -1.27 5.87 -3.62
CA GLN A 82 -2.03 6.87 -4.39
C GLN A 82 -1.11 8.07 -4.61
N ILE A 83 -0.62 8.26 -5.83
CA ILE A 83 0.40 9.26 -6.16
C ILE A 83 0.15 9.87 -7.54
N ASN A 84 0.55 11.13 -7.73
CA ASN A 84 0.67 11.70 -9.08
C ASN A 84 2.12 11.55 -9.54
N GLN A 85 2.38 10.77 -10.59
CA GLN A 85 3.74 10.48 -11.04
C GLN A 85 3.93 10.87 -12.50
N THR A 86 5.14 11.31 -12.85
CA THR A 86 5.55 11.41 -14.25
C THR A 86 5.86 10.02 -14.80
N GLY A 87 5.93 9.88 -16.12
CA GLY A 87 6.64 8.75 -16.71
C GLY A 87 8.11 8.69 -16.26
N ASP A 88 8.77 7.56 -16.53
CA ASP A 88 10.21 7.41 -16.28
C ASP A 88 11.01 8.46 -17.05
N LEU A 89 11.89 9.18 -16.34
CA LEU A 89 12.76 10.23 -16.88
C LEU A 89 14.15 9.69 -17.24
N SER A 90 14.36 8.36 -17.20
CA SER A 90 15.61 7.71 -17.63
C SER A 90 15.97 8.04 -19.09
N ASN A 91 14.98 8.13 -19.97
CA ASN A 91 15.18 8.40 -21.40
C ASN A 91 15.04 9.88 -21.78
N LEU A 92 15.28 10.82 -20.85
CA LEU A 92 15.25 12.26 -21.14
C LEU A 92 16.10 12.61 -22.38
N SER A 93 17.27 11.99 -22.55
CA SER A 93 18.15 12.23 -23.72
C SER A 93 17.58 11.75 -25.06
N GLY A 94 16.60 10.85 -25.04
CA GLY A 94 15.91 10.33 -26.22
C GLY A 94 14.69 11.12 -26.64
N LEU A 95 14.31 12.17 -25.90
CA LEU A 95 13.18 13.03 -26.23
C LEU A 95 13.44 13.83 -27.52
N PRO A 96 12.37 14.19 -28.28
CA PRO A 96 12.48 15.09 -29.42
C PRO A 96 13.17 16.40 -29.04
N ALA A 97 13.90 17.00 -29.99
CA ALA A 97 14.66 18.23 -29.75
C ALA A 97 13.81 19.40 -29.24
N GLU A 98 12.53 19.44 -29.62
CA GLU A 98 11.57 20.47 -29.16
C GLU A 98 11.21 20.32 -27.68
N GLU A 99 11.05 19.07 -27.21
CA GLU A 99 10.78 18.77 -25.80
C GLU A 99 12.03 18.97 -24.94
N LEU A 100 13.20 18.58 -25.44
CA LEU A 100 14.48 18.85 -24.77
C LEU A 100 14.76 20.35 -24.62
N ALA A 101 14.33 21.17 -25.59
CA ALA A 101 14.55 22.61 -25.54
C ALA A 101 13.82 23.31 -24.39
N VAL A 102 12.72 22.72 -23.89
CA VAL A 102 11.96 23.23 -22.74
C VAL A 102 12.38 22.59 -21.41
N LEU A 103 13.28 21.60 -21.43
CA LEU A 103 13.78 20.88 -20.24
C LEU A 103 15.29 21.06 -19.94
N PRO A 104 15.92 22.24 -20.17
CA PRO A 104 17.37 22.37 -20.01
C PRO A 104 17.84 22.26 -18.56
N THR A 105 17.08 22.74 -17.58
CA THR A 105 17.48 22.72 -16.17
C THR A 105 17.31 21.31 -15.60
N LEU A 106 16.31 20.55 -16.05
CA LEU A 106 16.10 19.17 -15.67
C LEU A 106 17.22 18.26 -16.21
N LEU A 107 17.69 18.49 -17.43
CA LEU A 107 18.87 17.80 -17.98
C LEU A 107 20.12 18.11 -17.15
N GLU A 108 20.35 19.39 -16.81
CA GLU A 108 21.47 19.82 -15.96
C GLU A 108 21.37 19.17 -14.55
N LEU A 109 20.16 19.07 -14.00
CA LEU A 109 19.90 18.42 -12.71
C LEU A 109 20.24 16.92 -12.77
N ARG A 110 19.77 16.20 -13.79
CA ARG A 110 20.09 14.78 -14.00
C ARG A 110 21.59 14.58 -14.14
N ASP A 111 22.23 15.36 -15.00
CA ASP A 111 23.66 15.23 -15.30
C ASP A 111 24.52 15.54 -14.08
N ALA A 112 24.10 16.49 -13.23
CA ALA A 112 24.74 16.76 -11.95
C ALA A 112 24.60 15.55 -10.99
N ILE A 113 23.38 15.05 -10.76
CA ILE A 113 23.12 13.90 -9.87
C ILE A 113 23.91 12.66 -10.31
N TYR A 114 23.95 12.35 -11.60
CA TYR A 114 24.67 11.18 -12.13
C TYR A 114 26.14 11.43 -12.48
N SER A 115 26.64 12.66 -12.25
CA SER A 115 28.01 13.04 -12.52
C SER A 115 29.02 12.14 -11.79
N LYS A 116 30.23 12.01 -12.35
CA LYS A 116 31.32 11.30 -11.68
C LYS A 116 31.63 11.92 -10.31
N GLN A 117 31.59 13.25 -10.21
CA GLN A 117 31.86 13.96 -8.97
C GLN A 117 30.87 13.57 -7.86
N PHE A 118 29.56 13.56 -8.16
CA PHE A 118 28.55 13.21 -7.16
C PHE A 118 28.56 11.73 -6.81
N ARG A 119 28.76 10.83 -7.79
CA ARG A 119 28.91 9.39 -7.52
C ARG A 119 30.13 9.08 -6.66
N THR A 120 31.25 9.78 -6.86
CA THR A 120 32.42 9.66 -5.98
C THR A 120 32.11 10.19 -4.58
N PHE A 121 31.44 11.33 -4.46
CA PHE A 121 30.99 11.85 -3.17
C PHE A 121 30.10 10.85 -2.41
N LEU A 122 29.11 10.23 -3.08
CA LEU A 122 28.27 9.20 -2.45
C LEU A 122 29.10 8.01 -1.98
N GLN A 123 30.03 7.52 -2.81
CA GLN A 123 30.96 6.44 -2.43
C GLN A 123 31.79 6.80 -1.19
N ASP A 124 32.28 8.03 -1.10
CA ASP A 124 33.07 8.50 0.03
C ASP A 124 32.25 8.59 1.33
N VAL A 125 30.95 8.84 1.23
CA VAL A 125 30.02 8.93 2.37
C VAL A 125 29.53 7.54 2.81
N THR A 126 29.12 6.69 1.86
CA THR A 126 28.45 5.42 2.15
C THR A 126 29.41 4.24 2.24
N GLY A 127 30.47 4.23 1.43
CA GLY A 127 31.30 3.05 1.22
C GLY A 127 30.63 1.99 0.33
N CYS A 128 29.52 2.32 -0.36
CA CYS A 128 28.72 1.36 -1.14
C CYS A 128 29.43 0.74 -2.35
N GLY A 129 30.65 1.15 -2.66
CA GLY A 129 31.36 0.78 -3.90
C GLY A 129 30.81 1.49 -5.15
N PRO A 130 31.31 1.11 -6.34
CA PRO A 130 31.10 1.87 -7.58
C PRO A 130 29.62 1.96 -7.98
N LEU A 131 29.26 3.08 -8.62
CA LEU A 131 27.90 3.39 -9.08
C LEU A 131 27.89 3.68 -10.58
N SER A 132 26.87 3.19 -11.29
CA SER A 132 26.69 3.46 -12.71
C SER A 132 26.49 4.95 -12.98
N GLY A 133 27.14 5.46 -14.03
CA GLY A 133 26.94 6.82 -14.52
C GLY A 133 26.09 6.87 -15.79
N THR A 134 25.95 5.74 -16.51
CA THR A 134 25.14 5.65 -17.73
C THR A 134 23.72 5.19 -17.46
N LYS A 135 23.51 4.31 -16.48
CA LYS A 135 22.19 3.84 -16.09
C LYS A 135 21.54 4.82 -15.13
N THR A 136 20.86 5.81 -15.69
CA THR A 136 20.08 6.81 -14.94
C THR A 136 18.65 6.32 -14.73
N ASP A 137 18.15 6.37 -13.50
CA ASP A 137 16.78 5.98 -13.14
C ASP A 137 16.21 7.05 -12.20
N MET A 138 15.29 7.87 -12.70
CA MET A 138 14.65 8.92 -11.90
C MET A 138 13.24 9.20 -12.41
N SER A 139 12.36 9.57 -11.49
CA SER A 139 11.01 10.04 -11.79
C SER A 139 10.64 11.17 -10.84
N CYS A 140 9.65 11.97 -11.25
CA CYS A 140 9.07 12.98 -10.38
C CYS A 140 7.71 12.49 -9.86
N ALA A 141 7.46 12.76 -8.58
CA ALA A 141 6.19 12.48 -7.95
C ALA A 141 5.68 13.75 -7.24
N GLU A 142 4.37 13.96 -7.31
CA GLU A 142 3.63 14.98 -6.58
C GLU A 142 2.62 14.28 -5.68
N TYR A 143 2.79 14.46 -4.36
CA TYR A 143 1.84 13.98 -3.37
C TYR A 143 0.98 15.17 -2.92
N THR A 144 -0.32 15.09 -3.20
CA THR A 144 -1.34 16.05 -2.74
C THR A 144 -2.11 15.46 -1.56
N GLU A 145 -3.10 16.18 -1.03
CA GLU A 145 -3.95 15.69 0.06
C GLU A 145 -4.48 14.27 -0.24
N GLY A 146 -4.28 13.33 0.68
CA GLY A 146 -4.67 11.92 0.55
C GLY A 146 -3.62 11.03 -0.13
N CYS A 147 -2.59 11.58 -0.79
CA CYS A 147 -1.55 10.77 -1.42
C CYS A 147 -0.61 10.15 -0.37
N TYR A 148 -0.23 8.89 -0.60
CA TYR A 148 0.66 8.10 0.25
C TYR A 148 1.41 7.03 -0.56
N LEU A 149 2.46 6.46 0.03
CA LEU A 149 3.14 5.25 -0.47
C LEU A 149 3.46 4.35 0.71
N LEU A 150 2.86 3.16 0.76
CA LEU A 150 2.95 2.25 1.89
C LEU A 150 4.30 1.52 1.95
N ASN A 151 4.48 0.70 2.98
CA ASN A 151 5.77 0.13 3.35
C ASN A 151 6.33 -0.83 2.28
N HIS A 152 7.55 -0.54 1.78
CA HIS A 152 8.27 -1.33 0.77
C HIS A 152 9.79 -1.19 0.97
N ASP A 153 10.61 -1.99 0.27
CA ASP A 153 12.07 -2.06 0.50
C ASP A 153 12.94 -1.59 -0.69
N ASP A 154 12.34 -1.19 -1.81
CA ASP A 154 13.01 -0.72 -3.03
C ASP A 154 13.90 -1.75 -3.77
N VAL A 155 13.83 -3.03 -3.39
CA VAL A 155 14.73 -4.07 -3.88
C VAL A 155 14.29 -4.54 -5.27
N ILE A 156 14.71 -3.82 -6.30
CA ILE A 156 14.40 -4.15 -7.70
C ILE A 156 15.68 -4.16 -8.54
N GLY A 157 15.92 -5.28 -9.22
CA GLY A 157 16.99 -5.44 -10.20
C GLY A 157 18.40 -5.12 -9.67
N THR A 158 18.94 -3.97 -10.11
CA THR A 158 20.35 -3.57 -9.87
C THR A 158 20.48 -2.30 -9.03
N ARG A 159 19.41 -1.85 -8.40
CA ARG A 159 19.41 -0.67 -7.52
C ARG A 159 20.39 -0.89 -6.37
N ARG A 160 21.17 0.15 -6.03
CA ARG A 160 22.17 0.12 -4.95
C ARG A 160 21.95 1.24 -3.93
N ILE A 161 21.65 2.45 -4.38
CA ILE A 161 21.27 3.58 -3.51
C ILE A 161 19.95 4.14 -4.00
N SER A 162 18.96 4.22 -3.13
CA SER A 162 17.75 5.02 -3.34
C SER A 162 18.00 6.44 -2.91
N PHE A 163 17.42 7.41 -3.62
CA PHE A 163 17.44 8.80 -3.19
C PHE A 163 16.13 9.51 -3.47
N ILE A 164 15.86 10.54 -2.66
CA ILE A 164 14.72 11.43 -2.79
C ILE A 164 15.22 12.86 -2.60
N LEU A 165 15.05 13.70 -3.62
CA LEU A 165 15.30 15.14 -3.58
C LEU A 165 13.96 15.87 -3.45
N TYR A 166 13.77 16.55 -2.34
CA TYR A 166 12.55 17.28 -2.04
C TYR A 166 12.55 18.66 -2.69
N LEU A 167 11.48 18.91 -3.47
CA LEU A 167 11.21 20.12 -4.22
C LEU A 167 9.94 20.82 -3.69
N VAL A 168 9.62 20.61 -2.41
CA VAL A 168 8.58 21.40 -1.69
C VAL A 168 8.92 22.89 -1.73
N LEU A 169 7.93 23.76 -1.51
CA LEU A 169 8.18 25.20 -1.46
C LEU A 169 9.13 25.57 -0.31
N ASP A 170 9.95 26.60 -0.52
CA ASP A 170 10.69 27.27 0.56
C ASP A 170 9.82 28.25 1.34
N GLU A 171 8.87 28.90 0.65
CA GLU A 171 7.87 29.80 1.24
C GLU A 171 6.47 29.55 0.65
N PRO A 172 5.46 29.17 1.47
CA PRO A 172 5.59 28.75 2.86
C PRO A 172 6.41 27.45 2.97
N ALA A 173 7.25 27.35 4.00
CA ALA A 173 8.02 26.14 4.28
C ALA A 173 7.09 25.00 4.69
N TRP A 174 7.41 23.77 4.25
CA TRP A 174 6.68 22.57 4.64
C TRP A 174 6.66 22.38 6.16
N GLN A 175 5.48 22.10 6.72
CA GLN A 175 5.31 21.81 8.14
C GLN A 175 5.25 20.30 8.35
N PRO A 176 5.93 19.73 9.36
CA PRO A 176 5.86 18.30 9.65
C PRO A 176 4.42 17.77 9.79
N GLU A 177 3.52 18.57 10.35
CA GLU A 177 2.12 18.21 10.54
C GLU A 177 1.30 18.14 9.24
N TRP A 178 1.85 18.59 8.11
CA TRP A 178 1.24 18.42 6.80
C TRP A 178 1.41 17.00 6.24
N GLY A 179 2.15 16.14 6.94
CA GLY A 179 2.42 14.77 6.55
C GLY A 179 3.47 14.69 5.43
N GLY A 180 3.45 13.59 4.66
CA GLY A 180 4.41 13.38 3.57
C GLY A 180 5.82 13.03 4.03
N ALA A 181 6.03 12.72 5.31
CA ALA A 181 7.35 12.34 5.82
C ALA A 181 7.82 10.99 5.25
N LEU A 182 9.13 10.86 5.08
CA LEU A 182 9.76 9.55 4.86
C LEU A 182 9.88 8.83 6.20
N GLU A 183 9.27 7.66 6.30
CA GLU A 183 9.29 6.82 7.50
C GLU A 183 10.22 5.62 7.30
N LEU A 184 11.15 5.36 8.23
CA LEU A 184 12.10 4.25 8.16
C LEU A 184 11.81 3.22 9.26
N TYR A 185 11.75 1.94 8.88
CA TYR A 185 11.27 0.87 9.74
C TYR A 185 12.42 -0.04 10.20
N PRO A 186 12.54 -0.33 11.52
CA PRO A 186 13.38 -1.41 11.99
C PRO A 186 12.90 -2.75 11.48
N VAL A 187 13.79 -3.72 11.48
CA VAL A 187 13.51 -5.09 11.10
C VAL A 187 13.72 -5.99 12.30
N LEU A 188 12.82 -6.94 12.47
CA LEU A 188 13.02 -8.09 13.34
C LEU A 188 13.78 -9.15 12.55
N GLU A 189 15.05 -9.30 12.91
CA GLU A 189 15.96 -10.30 12.34
C GLU A 189 15.83 -11.64 13.07
N ALA A 190 16.48 -12.66 12.53
CA ALA A 190 16.64 -13.95 13.19
C ALA A 190 17.27 -13.83 14.59
N ASP A 191 16.68 -14.57 15.53
CA ASP A 191 17.08 -14.61 16.93
C ASP A 191 17.24 -16.07 17.40
N ASP A 192 17.76 -16.26 18.63
CA ASP A 192 17.98 -17.60 19.19
C ASP A 192 16.69 -18.43 19.31
N GLU A 193 15.52 -17.78 19.43
CA GLU A 193 14.22 -18.43 19.52
C GLU A 193 13.66 -18.81 18.14
N ASN A 194 13.97 -18.02 17.11
CA ASN A 194 13.52 -18.17 15.73
C ASN A 194 14.68 -17.95 14.75
N PRO A 195 15.63 -18.89 14.62
CA PRO A 195 16.84 -18.70 13.82
C PRO A 195 16.57 -18.65 12.30
N ASP A 196 15.44 -19.19 11.85
CA ASP A 196 15.08 -19.29 10.42
C ASP A 196 14.08 -18.21 9.96
N ARG A 197 13.73 -17.24 10.82
CA ARG A 197 12.74 -16.22 10.44
C ARG A 197 13.30 -15.32 9.32
N PRO A 198 12.49 -14.98 8.32
CA PRO A 198 12.85 -13.91 7.41
C PRO A 198 12.92 -12.59 8.16
N ASN A 199 13.66 -11.66 7.59
CA ASN A 199 13.69 -10.30 8.04
C ASN A 199 12.34 -9.62 7.78
N VAL A 200 11.70 -9.19 8.85
CA VAL A 200 10.34 -8.65 8.81
C VAL A 200 10.33 -7.27 9.47
N PRO A 201 9.84 -6.20 8.80
CA PRO A 201 9.76 -4.88 9.42
C PRO A 201 8.80 -4.91 10.62
N VAL A 202 9.18 -4.21 11.69
CA VAL A 202 8.25 -3.96 12.80
C VAL A 202 7.12 -3.04 12.32
N ALA A 203 5.97 -3.03 13.00
CA ALA A 203 4.81 -2.27 12.56
C ALA A 203 4.93 -0.74 12.65
N LYS A 204 5.94 -0.23 13.37
CA LYS A 204 6.11 1.18 13.70
C LYS A 204 7.45 1.71 13.19
N PRO A 205 7.49 2.89 12.55
CA PRO A 205 8.75 3.48 12.14
C PRO A 205 9.54 3.92 13.38
N SER A 206 10.87 3.94 13.25
CA SER A 206 11.78 4.44 14.29
C SER A 206 12.37 5.81 13.95
N VAL A 207 12.35 6.17 12.67
CA VAL A 207 12.82 7.45 12.15
C VAL A 207 11.76 7.99 11.19
N VAL A 208 11.47 9.28 11.33
CA VAL A 208 10.52 10.04 10.50
C VAL A 208 11.22 11.31 10.04
N ILE A 209 11.31 11.52 8.72
CA ILE A 209 12.02 12.64 8.10
C ILE A 209 11.03 13.46 7.29
N PRO A 210 10.54 14.60 7.81
CA PRO A 210 9.68 15.52 7.07
C PRO A 210 10.41 16.10 5.85
N PRO A 211 9.71 16.30 4.72
CA PRO A 211 10.34 16.88 3.54
C PRO A 211 10.67 18.36 3.78
N SER A 212 11.79 18.81 3.22
CA SER A 212 12.22 20.21 3.28
C SER A 212 12.78 20.64 1.93
N PHE A 213 12.62 21.91 1.56
CA PHE A 213 13.12 22.43 0.29
C PHE A 213 14.63 22.17 0.14
N ASN A 214 15.03 21.66 -1.04
CA ASN A 214 16.43 21.38 -1.41
C ASN A 214 17.13 20.32 -0.53
N GLN A 215 16.34 19.56 0.25
CA GLN A 215 16.82 18.44 1.04
C GLN A 215 16.86 17.18 0.19
N MET A 216 17.96 16.43 0.27
CA MET A 216 18.08 15.09 -0.30
C MET A 216 18.25 14.07 0.81
N VAL A 217 17.49 12.98 0.75
CA VAL A 217 17.70 11.80 1.59
C VAL A 217 18.15 10.66 0.68
N PHE A 218 19.11 9.86 1.15
CA PHE A 218 19.51 8.65 0.44
C PHE A 218 19.86 7.53 1.42
N PHE A 219 19.70 6.29 0.96
CA PHE A 219 19.99 5.08 1.72
C PHE A 219 20.38 3.94 0.79
N GLU A 220 21.11 2.96 1.33
CA GLU A 220 21.47 1.77 0.58
C GLU A 220 20.26 0.83 0.44
N VAL A 221 20.06 0.28 -0.76
CA VAL A 221 19.02 -0.71 -1.03
C VAL A 221 19.48 -2.06 -0.48
N GLN A 222 18.80 -2.53 0.56
CA GLN A 222 19.17 -3.71 1.31
C GLN A 222 17.97 -4.69 1.33
N PRO A 223 18.07 -5.83 0.62
CA PRO A 223 17.03 -6.86 0.61
C PRO A 223 16.53 -7.23 2.00
N GLY A 224 15.24 -7.03 2.26
CA GLY A 224 14.62 -7.31 3.55
C GLY A 224 15.07 -6.40 4.70
N HIS A 225 15.70 -5.25 4.46
CA HIS A 225 16.11 -4.31 5.53
C HIS A 225 15.68 -2.87 5.26
N SER A 226 15.80 -2.37 4.03
CA SER A 226 15.56 -0.96 3.68
C SER A 226 14.07 -0.57 3.61
N PHE A 227 13.26 -1.06 4.55
CA PHE A 227 11.82 -0.83 4.61
C PHE A 227 11.47 0.62 4.97
N HIS A 228 10.70 1.26 4.10
CA HIS A 228 10.25 2.63 4.26
C HIS A 228 8.86 2.88 3.65
N SER A 229 8.24 3.98 4.04
CA SER A 229 6.99 4.50 3.47
C SER A 229 7.03 6.02 3.36
N VAL A 230 6.09 6.58 2.60
CA VAL A 230 5.75 7.99 2.60
C VAL A 230 4.43 8.14 3.35
N GLU A 231 4.48 8.81 4.50
CA GLU A 231 3.30 9.20 5.29
C GLU A 231 2.31 9.96 4.40
N GLU A 232 1.02 9.77 4.62
CA GLU A 232 -0.03 10.48 3.90
C GLU A 232 0.17 12.00 3.98
N VAL A 233 0.01 12.71 2.86
CA VAL A 233 -0.07 14.17 2.87
C VAL A 233 -1.47 14.56 3.33
N VAL A 234 -1.55 15.28 4.44
CA VAL A 234 -2.81 15.56 5.15
C VAL A 234 -3.17 17.05 5.21
N VAL A 235 -2.42 17.90 4.50
CA VAL A 235 -2.73 19.33 4.36
C VAL A 235 -3.67 19.56 3.19
N GLU A 236 -4.69 20.38 3.40
CA GLU A 236 -5.54 20.89 2.32
C GLU A 236 -4.75 21.94 1.55
N GLY A 237 -4.30 21.56 0.35
CA GLY A 237 -3.53 22.44 -0.54
C GLY A 237 -4.39 23.46 -1.30
N ASP A 238 -3.72 24.31 -2.09
CA ASP A 238 -4.40 25.26 -2.99
C ASP A 238 -4.90 24.64 -4.30
N LYS A 239 -4.71 23.32 -4.46
CA LYS A 239 -5.05 22.51 -5.63
C LYS A 239 -4.33 22.95 -6.91
N GLN A 240 -3.29 23.79 -6.79
CA GLN A 240 -2.41 24.12 -7.90
C GLN A 240 -1.26 23.13 -7.94
N LYS A 241 -0.92 22.70 -9.16
CA LYS A 241 0.23 21.84 -9.40
C LYS A 241 1.51 22.52 -8.92
N GLY A 242 2.27 21.84 -8.08
CA GLY A 242 3.42 22.43 -7.39
C GLY A 242 3.09 23.67 -6.56
N GLY A 243 1.85 23.83 -6.11
CA GLY A 243 1.40 24.91 -5.23
C GLY A 243 1.62 24.60 -3.74
N VAL A 244 0.88 25.31 -2.88
CA VAL A 244 0.86 25.04 -1.44
C VAL A 244 0.18 23.70 -1.17
N GLY A 245 0.81 22.85 -0.37
CA GLY A 245 0.33 21.50 -0.06
C GLY A 245 0.70 20.44 -1.10
N ALA A 246 1.39 20.80 -2.18
CA ALA A 246 1.95 19.85 -3.14
C ALA A 246 3.36 19.43 -2.72
N ARG A 247 3.53 18.18 -2.26
CA ARG A 247 4.84 17.60 -1.97
C ARG A 247 5.45 17.06 -3.26
N VAL A 248 6.17 17.93 -3.96
CA VAL A 248 6.93 17.56 -5.16
C VAL A 248 8.29 16.99 -4.75
N SER A 249 8.67 15.86 -5.34
CA SER A 249 9.98 15.25 -5.17
C SER A 249 10.48 14.63 -6.46
N LEU A 250 11.80 14.68 -6.67
CA LEU A 250 12.50 13.87 -7.65
C LEU A 250 13.14 12.70 -6.91
N SER A 251 12.71 11.48 -7.21
CA SER A 251 13.26 10.25 -6.65
C SER A 251 13.92 9.41 -7.72
N GLY A 252 14.87 8.57 -7.32
CA GLY A 252 15.57 7.71 -8.25
C GLY A 252 16.54 6.76 -7.57
N TRP A 253 17.28 6.03 -8.40
CA TRP A 253 18.22 5.03 -7.92
C TRP A 253 19.57 5.11 -8.64
N PHE A 254 20.64 5.01 -7.86
CA PHE A 254 21.94 4.67 -8.42
C PHE A 254 22.06 3.16 -8.52
N HIS A 255 22.42 2.68 -9.71
CA HIS A 255 22.59 1.26 -9.99
C HIS A 255 24.03 0.79 -9.76
N LYS A 256 24.18 -0.52 -9.58
CA LYS A 256 25.48 -1.20 -9.79
C LYS A 256 26.00 -0.88 -11.20
N PRO A 257 27.33 -0.76 -11.42
CA PRO A 257 27.89 -0.50 -12.75
C PRO A 257 27.41 -1.54 -13.76
N VAL A 258 27.28 -1.13 -15.03
CA VAL A 258 26.94 -2.03 -16.14
C VAL A 258 28.17 -2.42 -16.95
N GLU A 259 28.02 -3.37 -17.88
CA GLU A 259 29.12 -3.81 -18.74
C GLU A 259 29.76 -2.61 -19.47
N GLY A 260 31.09 -2.48 -19.34
CA GLY A 260 31.86 -1.37 -19.88
C GLY A 260 32.12 -0.21 -18.91
N GLU A 261 31.51 -0.19 -17.73
CA GLU A 261 31.80 0.80 -16.68
C GLU A 261 32.87 0.34 -15.69
N GLU A 262 33.54 1.31 -15.05
CA GLU A 262 34.54 1.07 -14.01
C GLU A 262 33.89 0.40 -12.79
N GLY A 263 34.47 -0.74 -12.35
CA GLY A 263 33.95 -1.48 -11.21
C GLY A 263 32.79 -2.43 -11.53
N PHE A 264 32.55 -2.75 -12.80
CA PHE A 264 31.65 -3.84 -13.20
C PHE A 264 32.20 -5.20 -12.78
N GLU A 265 31.47 -5.91 -11.92
CA GLU A 265 31.85 -7.21 -11.37
C GLU A 265 31.18 -8.40 -12.11
N GLY A 266 30.42 -8.12 -13.18
CA GLY A 266 29.59 -9.12 -13.88
C GLY A 266 28.13 -9.12 -13.41
N SER A 267 27.27 -9.85 -14.13
CA SER A 267 25.85 -10.05 -13.77
C SER A 267 25.62 -11.17 -12.74
N GLU A 268 26.68 -11.92 -12.39
CA GLU A 268 26.64 -12.97 -11.38
C GLU A 268 26.80 -12.37 -9.98
N GLY A 269 25.70 -11.92 -9.39
CA GLY A 269 25.78 -11.27 -8.08
C GLY A 269 24.44 -10.93 -7.47
N PHE A 270 23.72 -11.98 -7.05
CA PHE A 270 22.54 -11.94 -6.17
C PHE A 270 21.28 -11.35 -6.81
N GLN A 271 20.42 -12.22 -7.36
CA GLN A 271 18.99 -11.93 -7.53
C GLN A 271 18.33 -12.04 -6.15
N ALA A 272 18.49 -11.01 -5.33
CA ALA A 272 17.69 -10.90 -4.12
C ALA A 272 16.22 -10.89 -4.54
N LYS A 273 15.42 -11.76 -3.93
CA LYS A 273 13.97 -11.68 -4.13
C LYS A 273 13.47 -10.40 -3.47
N SER A 274 12.84 -9.51 -4.25
CA SER A 274 12.20 -8.29 -3.74
C SER A 274 11.18 -8.61 -2.66
N SER A 275 10.79 -7.65 -1.81
CA SER A 275 9.63 -7.83 -0.91
C SER A 275 8.37 -8.30 -1.66
N LEU A 276 8.21 -7.87 -2.92
CA LEU A 276 7.16 -8.28 -3.86
C LEU A 276 7.29 -9.74 -4.33
N GLN A 277 8.51 -10.25 -4.47
CA GLN A 277 8.75 -11.68 -4.72
C GLN A 277 8.72 -12.51 -3.44
N GLN A 278 8.95 -11.88 -2.28
CA GLN A 278 8.70 -12.50 -0.99
C GLN A 278 7.20 -12.73 -0.83
N LEU A 279 6.36 -11.74 -1.17
CA LEU A 279 4.88 -11.75 -1.30
C LEU A 279 4.27 -12.91 -2.13
N ARG A 280 5.08 -13.74 -2.80
CA ARG A 280 4.66 -14.85 -3.69
C ARG A 280 5.07 -16.26 -3.20
N ARG A 281 5.46 -16.44 -1.93
CA ARG A 281 5.74 -17.79 -1.34
C ARG A 281 4.44 -18.57 -1.03
N PRO A 282 4.48 -19.89 -0.83
CA PRO A 282 3.31 -20.71 -0.44
C PRO A 282 2.67 -20.39 0.94
N GLN A 283 2.87 -19.20 1.49
CA GLN A 283 2.36 -18.68 2.76
C GLN A 283 1.37 -17.51 2.60
N TYR A 284 1.04 -17.10 1.36
CA TYR A 284 0.15 -15.95 1.08
C TYR A 284 -1.32 -16.35 0.88
N ALA A 285 -1.85 -17.11 1.83
CA ALA A 285 -3.25 -16.92 2.18
C ALA A 285 -3.46 -15.44 2.57
N THR A 286 -4.67 -14.91 2.39
CA THR A 286 -4.93 -13.51 2.75
C THR A 286 -4.89 -13.32 4.27
N THR A 287 -4.87 -14.43 5.03
CA THR A 287 -4.45 -14.50 6.42
C THR A 287 -3.04 -15.06 6.63
N LEU A 288 -2.29 -14.45 7.57
CA LEU A 288 -0.93 -14.89 7.96
C LEU A 288 -0.93 -15.92 9.10
N SER A 289 -2.11 -16.26 9.63
CA SER A 289 -2.29 -17.23 10.71
C SER A 289 -2.71 -18.57 10.15
N ALA A 290 -2.25 -19.67 10.74
CA ALA A 290 -2.75 -21.00 10.41
C ALA A 290 -4.26 -21.11 10.67
N ALA A 291 -4.97 -21.78 9.77
CA ALA A 291 -6.40 -22.04 9.94
C ALA A 291 -6.65 -22.94 11.14
N THR A 292 -7.70 -22.62 11.90
CA THR A 292 -8.18 -23.42 13.03
C THR A 292 -9.24 -24.38 12.53
N PRO A 293 -9.02 -25.71 12.59
CA PRO A 293 -10.01 -26.68 12.15
C PRO A 293 -11.20 -26.70 13.12
N TYR A 294 -12.40 -26.94 12.59
CA TYR A 294 -13.54 -27.23 13.44
C TYR A 294 -13.32 -28.53 14.21
N ALA A 295 -13.65 -28.53 15.51
CA ALA A 295 -13.45 -29.70 16.37
C ALA A 295 -14.28 -30.92 15.95
N SER A 296 -15.39 -30.72 15.24
CA SER A 296 -16.21 -31.78 14.67
C SER A 296 -16.75 -31.33 13.32
N PRO A 297 -16.60 -32.13 12.25
CA PRO A 297 -17.14 -31.80 10.94
C PRO A 297 -18.67 -31.81 10.97
N LEU A 298 -19.29 -31.03 10.10
CA LEU A 298 -20.75 -31.10 9.90
C LEU A 298 -21.13 -32.47 9.30
N PRO A 299 -22.29 -33.02 9.68
CA PRO A 299 -22.77 -34.27 9.12
C PRO A 299 -23.12 -34.11 7.63
N LEU A 300 -22.89 -35.17 6.85
CA LEU A 300 -23.38 -35.29 5.46
C LEU A 300 -24.70 -36.09 5.43
N PRO A 301 -25.66 -35.76 4.53
CA PRO A 301 -25.63 -34.63 3.59
C PRO A 301 -25.70 -33.28 4.33
N LEU A 302 -25.21 -32.22 3.68
CA LEU A 302 -25.16 -30.90 4.31
C LEU A 302 -26.56 -30.41 4.72
N PRO A 303 -26.66 -29.74 5.88
CA PRO A 303 -27.94 -29.24 6.36
C PRO A 303 -28.47 -28.13 5.43
N THR A 304 -29.70 -28.29 4.94
CA THR A 304 -30.40 -27.21 4.22
C THR A 304 -30.89 -26.11 5.15
N MET A 305 -30.92 -26.38 6.47
CA MET A 305 -31.20 -25.46 7.57
C MET A 305 -30.43 -25.90 8.83
N PRO A 306 -29.99 -24.96 9.70
CA PRO A 306 -29.40 -25.30 11.00
C PRO A 306 -30.36 -26.10 11.88
N SER A 307 -29.82 -26.91 12.80
CA SER A 307 -30.65 -27.72 13.71
C SER A 307 -31.44 -26.83 14.69
N PRO A 308 -32.52 -27.33 15.33
CA PRO A 308 -33.25 -26.54 16.33
C PRO A 308 -32.39 -26.03 17.49
N ALA A 309 -31.35 -26.79 17.87
CA ALA A 309 -30.39 -26.37 18.89
C ALA A 309 -29.49 -25.24 18.38
N ASP A 310 -29.01 -25.33 17.13
CA ASP A 310 -28.22 -24.27 16.50
C ASP A 310 -29.05 -23.00 16.33
N VAL A 311 -30.29 -23.11 15.84
CA VAL A 311 -31.21 -21.96 15.71
C VAL A 311 -31.44 -21.29 17.07
N ALA A 312 -31.61 -22.07 18.15
CA ALA A 312 -31.78 -21.52 19.49
C ALA A 312 -30.52 -20.76 19.98
N TYR A 313 -29.32 -21.23 19.63
CA TYR A 313 -28.06 -20.53 19.90
C TYR A 313 -27.90 -19.25 19.06
N LEU A 314 -28.26 -19.29 17.78
CA LEU A 314 -28.10 -18.17 16.83
C LEU A 314 -29.12 -17.04 17.05
N THR A 315 -30.35 -17.38 17.45
CA THR A 315 -31.48 -16.42 17.60
C THR A 315 -31.16 -15.17 18.44
N PRO A 316 -30.49 -15.25 19.61
CA PRO A 316 -30.15 -14.04 20.37
C PRO A 316 -29.03 -13.18 19.74
N LEU A 317 -28.31 -13.70 18.73
CA LEU A 317 -27.10 -13.09 18.16
C LEU A 317 -27.33 -12.55 16.74
N ILE A 318 -28.12 -13.26 15.94
CA ILE A 318 -28.41 -12.97 14.52
C ILE A 318 -29.86 -12.51 14.38
N ASN A 319 -30.12 -11.65 13.41
CA ASN A 319 -31.44 -11.25 13.00
C ASN A 319 -32.29 -12.49 12.60
N PRO A 320 -33.43 -12.76 13.28
CA PRO A 320 -34.23 -13.96 13.07
C PRO A 320 -34.75 -14.14 11.64
N ALA A 321 -34.79 -13.08 10.82
CA ALA A 321 -35.16 -13.18 9.40
C ALA A 321 -34.26 -14.16 8.62
N TYR A 322 -32.96 -14.19 8.95
CA TYR A 322 -31.95 -15.08 8.33
C TYR A 322 -32.01 -16.52 8.84
N LEU A 323 -32.90 -16.83 9.78
CA LEU A 323 -33.11 -18.18 10.31
C LEU A 323 -34.44 -18.79 9.82
N THR A 324 -35.08 -18.17 8.82
CA THR A 324 -36.32 -18.68 8.24
C THR A 324 -36.06 -19.53 7.00
N PRO A 325 -36.73 -20.69 6.83
CA PRO A 325 -36.49 -21.58 5.69
C PRO A 325 -36.63 -20.92 4.32
N LYS A 326 -37.61 -20.01 4.18
CA LYS A 326 -37.86 -19.28 2.93
C LYS A 326 -36.68 -18.36 2.57
N VAL A 327 -36.15 -17.63 3.54
CA VAL A 327 -35.04 -16.70 3.32
C VAL A 327 -33.76 -17.47 3.05
N VAL A 328 -33.43 -18.48 3.86
CA VAL A 328 -32.21 -19.30 3.67
C VAL A 328 -32.22 -19.98 2.31
N SER A 329 -33.36 -20.56 1.88
CA SER A 329 -33.45 -21.17 0.56
C SER A 329 -33.23 -20.16 -0.58
N HIS A 330 -33.75 -18.94 -0.46
CA HIS A 330 -33.58 -17.91 -1.48
C HIS A 330 -32.13 -17.41 -1.55
N LEU A 331 -31.52 -17.16 -0.38
CA LEU A 331 -30.12 -16.73 -0.29
C LEU A 331 -29.18 -17.80 -0.82
N ARG A 332 -29.45 -19.09 -0.53
CA ARG A 332 -28.67 -20.19 -1.09
C ARG A 332 -28.70 -20.22 -2.61
N THR A 333 -29.88 -20.08 -3.22
CA THR A 333 -29.98 -19.98 -4.68
C THR A 333 -29.18 -18.79 -5.22
N SER A 334 -29.30 -17.61 -4.59
CA SER A 334 -28.54 -16.42 -4.99
C SER A 334 -27.02 -16.61 -4.87
N PHE A 335 -26.55 -17.29 -3.82
CA PHE A 335 -25.12 -17.59 -3.67
C PHE A 335 -24.62 -18.55 -4.74
N CYS A 336 -25.38 -19.61 -5.05
CA CYS A 336 -25.02 -20.53 -6.14
C CYS A 336 -24.95 -19.85 -7.51
N GLU A 337 -25.72 -18.79 -7.74
CA GLU A 337 -25.73 -18.04 -9.00
C GLU A 337 -24.60 -17.01 -9.11
N SER A 338 -24.18 -16.41 -7.99
CA SER A 338 -23.31 -15.22 -7.99
C SER A 338 -22.01 -15.36 -7.20
N SER A 339 -21.81 -16.50 -6.52
CA SER A 339 -20.66 -16.80 -5.66
C SER A 339 -20.42 -15.78 -4.53
N HIS A 340 -21.38 -14.89 -4.26
CA HIS A 340 -21.31 -13.95 -3.15
C HIS A 340 -22.69 -13.64 -2.57
N LEU A 341 -22.72 -13.18 -1.32
CA LEU A 341 -23.91 -12.68 -0.64
C LEU A 341 -23.55 -11.46 0.19
N VAL A 342 -24.50 -10.53 0.29
CA VAL A 342 -24.41 -9.37 1.18
C VAL A 342 -25.72 -9.23 1.96
N LEU A 343 -25.63 -9.36 3.28
CA LEU A 343 -26.77 -9.41 4.20
C LEU A 343 -26.74 -8.20 5.13
N ALA A 344 -27.70 -7.29 4.96
CA ALA A 344 -27.85 -6.11 5.80
C ALA A 344 -28.52 -6.43 7.15
N ASP A 345 -28.24 -5.63 8.17
CA ASP A 345 -28.80 -5.78 9.51
C ASP A 345 -28.67 -7.22 10.05
N PHE A 346 -27.48 -7.82 9.90
CA PHE A 346 -27.22 -9.23 10.16
C PHE A 346 -27.32 -9.60 11.65
N LEU A 347 -26.69 -8.82 12.54
CA LEU A 347 -26.77 -9.02 13.98
C LEU A 347 -28.16 -8.69 14.52
N HIS A 348 -28.52 -9.34 15.63
CA HIS A 348 -29.75 -9.05 16.34
C HIS A 348 -29.80 -7.56 16.76
N PRO A 349 -30.93 -6.84 16.58
CA PRO A 349 -30.99 -5.38 16.77
C PRO A 349 -30.50 -4.88 18.13
N THR A 350 -30.75 -5.63 19.21
CA THR A 350 -30.28 -5.28 20.55
C THR A 350 -28.75 -5.35 20.67
N LEU A 351 -28.13 -6.38 20.10
CA LEU A 351 -26.68 -6.55 20.11
C LEU A 351 -26.01 -5.49 19.22
N ALA A 352 -26.56 -5.29 18.02
CA ALA A 352 -26.09 -4.27 17.08
C ALA A 352 -26.15 -2.87 17.72
N GLY A 353 -27.30 -2.46 18.28
CA GLY A 353 -27.42 -1.12 18.87
C GLY A 353 -26.48 -0.86 20.05
N GLU A 354 -26.19 -1.87 20.87
CA GLU A 354 -25.22 -1.73 21.97
C GLU A 354 -23.78 -1.61 21.44
N LEU A 355 -23.40 -2.44 20.45
CA LEU A 355 -22.10 -2.38 19.77
C LEU A 355 -21.89 -1.03 19.09
N GLU A 356 -22.87 -0.53 18.34
CA GLU A 356 -22.76 0.72 17.59
C GLU A 356 -22.43 1.90 18.51
N ARG A 357 -23.17 2.00 19.61
CA ARG A 357 -22.97 3.06 20.61
C ARG A 357 -21.56 3.00 21.21
N LEU A 358 -21.10 1.81 21.58
CA LEU A 358 -19.78 1.64 22.21
C LEU A 358 -18.63 1.86 21.22
N ILE A 359 -18.78 1.46 19.96
CA ILE A 359 -17.80 1.74 18.90
C ILE A 359 -17.70 3.24 18.66
N ARG A 360 -18.84 3.95 18.54
CA ARG A 360 -18.86 5.41 18.41
C ARG A 360 -18.19 6.11 19.57
N GLU A 361 -18.43 5.67 20.81
CA GLU A 361 -17.77 6.21 22.00
C GLU A 361 -16.24 6.03 21.93
N ARG A 362 -15.77 4.84 21.51
CA ARG A 362 -14.34 4.55 21.39
C ARG A 362 -13.67 5.33 20.26
N ASP A 363 -14.36 5.54 19.13
CA ASP A 363 -13.84 6.32 18.02
C ASP A 363 -13.84 7.81 18.35
N ALA A 364 -14.90 8.36 18.96
CA ALA A 364 -14.99 9.78 19.30
C ALA A 364 -13.79 10.30 20.12
N ASP A 365 -13.20 9.46 20.96
CA ASP A 365 -11.99 9.82 21.71
C ASP A 365 -10.73 9.92 20.84
N MET A 366 -10.58 9.05 19.84
CA MET A 366 -9.48 9.12 18.87
C MET A 366 -9.67 10.28 17.88
N GLU A 367 -10.92 10.56 17.50
CA GLU A 367 -11.28 11.54 16.47
C GLU A 367 -11.14 12.99 16.94
N ARG A 368 -11.01 13.21 18.25
CA ARG A 368 -11.03 14.54 18.85
C ARG A 368 -9.86 15.41 18.36
N GLY A 369 -10.19 16.43 17.55
CA GLY A 369 -9.22 17.41 17.05
C GLY A 369 -8.27 16.86 15.99
N ARG A 370 -8.64 15.73 15.37
CA ARG A 370 -7.91 15.07 14.29
C ARG A 370 -8.17 15.72 12.94
N ARG A 371 -9.42 16.07 12.64
CA ARG A 371 -9.83 16.72 11.38
C ARG A 371 -9.87 18.24 11.50
N ALA A 372 -9.64 18.92 10.37
CA ALA A 372 -9.74 20.38 10.23
C ALA A 372 -8.92 21.20 11.27
N ALA A 373 -7.72 20.72 11.61
CA ALA A 373 -6.76 21.51 12.38
C ALA A 373 -6.14 22.61 11.51
N VAL A 374 -5.57 23.65 12.14
CA VAL A 374 -4.89 24.73 11.43
C VAL A 374 -3.41 24.73 11.80
N VAL A 375 -2.54 24.53 10.81
CA VAL A 375 -1.08 24.54 10.97
C VAL A 375 -0.45 25.36 9.84
N GLY A 376 0.40 26.33 10.20
CA GLY A 376 1.06 27.18 9.22
C GLY A 376 0.11 28.06 8.39
N GLY A 377 -1.13 28.25 8.84
CA GLY A 377 -2.16 29.00 8.10
C GLY A 377 -3.00 28.14 7.13
N SER A 378 -2.70 26.85 7.01
CA SER A 378 -3.45 25.90 6.19
C SER A 378 -4.29 24.95 7.05
N THR A 379 -5.43 24.50 6.51
CA THR A 379 -6.23 23.43 7.10
C THR A 379 -5.53 22.09 6.89
N THR A 380 -5.53 21.23 7.90
CA THR A 380 -4.89 19.91 7.82
C THR A 380 -5.60 18.90 8.72
N ASN A 381 -5.63 17.64 8.29
CA ASN A 381 -5.96 16.51 9.15
C ASN A 381 -4.70 16.03 9.88
N LYS A 382 -4.86 15.21 10.91
CA LYS A 382 -3.73 14.64 11.66
C LYS A 382 -3.71 13.13 11.52
N VAL A 383 -2.55 12.61 11.14
CA VAL A 383 -2.26 11.19 11.29
C VAL A 383 -2.12 10.90 12.80
N PRO A 384 -2.90 9.94 13.35
CA PRO A 384 -2.73 9.54 14.74
C PRO A 384 -1.32 8.98 15.00
N PRO A 385 -0.83 9.01 16.25
CA PRO A 385 0.36 8.26 16.61
C PRO A 385 0.26 6.78 16.22
N HIS A 386 1.37 6.17 15.80
CA HIS A 386 1.39 4.78 15.32
C HIS A 386 0.93 3.75 16.38
N ASP A 387 1.02 4.10 17.66
CA ASP A 387 0.54 3.29 18.80
C ASP A 387 -0.91 3.57 19.21
N ALA A 388 -1.60 4.50 18.53
CA ALA A 388 -2.98 4.85 18.86
C ALA A 388 -3.90 3.63 18.78
N GLY A 389 -4.69 3.38 19.82
CA GLY A 389 -5.60 2.23 19.88
C GLY A 389 -4.94 0.91 20.29
N GLU A 390 -3.62 0.85 20.50
CA GLU A 390 -2.98 -0.25 21.23
C GLU A 390 -3.40 -0.21 22.70
N ASP A 391 -3.74 -1.37 23.26
CA ASP A 391 -3.99 -1.56 24.69
C ASP A 391 -3.73 -3.04 25.02
N ALA A 392 -2.47 -3.35 25.32
CA ALA A 392 -2.04 -4.71 25.62
C ALA A 392 -2.75 -5.30 26.86
N GLU A 393 -3.18 -4.46 27.82
CA GLU A 393 -3.89 -4.92 29.02
C GLU A 393 -5.34 -5.34 28.72
N GLN A 394 -5.93 -4.77 27.67
CA GLN A 394 -7.26 -5.11 27.15
C GLN A 394 -7.20 -6.08 25.95
N GLY A 395 -6.01 -6.43 25.47
CA GLY A 395 -5.78 -7.37 24.37
C GLY A 395 -5.76 -6.73 22.97
N TRP A 396 -5.73 -5.40 22.85
CA TRP A 396 -5.62 -4.70 21.58
C TRP A 396 -4.15 -4.53 21.19
N LYS A 397 -3.77 -5.03 20.01
CA LYS A 397 -2.40 -4.93 19.48
C LYS A 397 -2.39 -4.59 18.00
N VAL A 398 -1.35 -3.90 17.55
CA VAL A 398 -1.10 -3.73 16.12
C VAL A 398 -0.65 -5.07 15.53
N VAL A 399 -1.32 -5.46 14.46
CA VAL A 399 -1.02 -6.61 13.61
C VAL A 399 -0.26 -6.11 12.39
N GLY A 400 0.83 -6.79 12.09
CA GLY A 400 1.68 -6.52 10.92
C GLY A 400 1.95 -7.79 10.12
N PRO A 401 3.04 -7.83 9.34
CA PRO A 401 4.01 -6.76 9.14
C PRO A 401 3.56 -5.71 8.10
N PRO A 402 4.02 -4.45 8.20
CA PRO A 402 3.48 -3.33 7.43
C PRO A 402 3.69 -3.44 5.92
N HIS A 403 4.71 -4.16 5.45
CA HIS A 403 4.85 -4.44 4.01
C HIS A 403 3.79 -5.40 3.45
N LEU A 404 2.86 -5.90 4.29
CA LEU A 404 1.74 -6.77 3.91
C LEU A 404 0.40 -6.25 4.42
N GLN A 405 0.37 -5.81 5.68
CA GLN A 405 -0.84 -5.35 6.38
C GLN A 405 -0.48 -4.54 7.61
N ARG A 406 -1.35 -3.63 8.00
CA ARG A 406 -1.30 -2.95 9.29
C ARG A 406 -2.72 -2.68 9.76
N PHE A 407 -3.09 -3.20 10.93
CA PHE A 407 -4.37 -2.88 11.59
C PHE A 407 -4.28 -3.19 13.07
N VAL A 408 -5.20 -2.68 13.87
CA VAL A 408 -5.33 -3.04 15.29
C VAL A 408 -6.30 -4.21 15.43
N SER A 409 -5.95 -5.22 16.21
CA SER A 409 -6.79 -6.39 16.44
C SER A 409 -6.92 -6.71 17.92
N LEU A 410 -8.10 -7.17 18.31
CA LEU A 410 -8.40 -7.67 19.64
C LEU A 410 -8.02 -9.15 19.72
N ALA A 411 -7.20 -9.51 20.70
CA ALA A 411 -6.81 -10.88 20.95
C ALA A 411 -8.04 -11.73 21.33
N ALA A 412 -8.25 -12.83 20.59
CA ALA A 412 -9.29 -13.81 20.87
C ALA A 412 -9.11 -14.51 22.23
N ASP A 413 -7.84 -14.73 22.63
CA ASP A 413 -7.53 -15.33 23.92
C ASP A 413 -7.76 -14.35 25.08
N ARG A 414 -8.86 -14.59 25.81
CA ARG A 414 -9.27 -13.81 26.97
C ARG A 414 -8.28 -13.89 28.14
N THR A 415 -7.39 -14.89 28.20
CA THR A 415 -6.39 -15.05 29.27
C THR A 415 -5.26 -14.03 29.20
N SER A 416 -5.08 -13.39 28.04
CA SER A 416 -4.10 -12.31 27.84
C SER A 416 -4.48 -11.00 28.54
N ARG A 417 -5.74 -10.84 28.96
CA ARG A 417 -6.25 -9.60 29.57
C ARG A 417 -5.98 -9.57 31.07
N THR A 418 -5.35 -8.49 31.54
CA THR A 418 -4.92 -8.33 32.95
C THR A 418 -5.70 -7.25 33.71
N SER A 419 -6.54 -6.49 33.00
CA SER A 419 -7.26 -5.31 33.53
C SER A 419 -8.77 -5.54 33.64
N LYS A 420 -9.53 -4.50 34.02
CA LYS A 420 -10.98 -4.54 34.22
C LYS A 420 -11.74 -4.92 32.93
N PRO A 421 -12.93 -5.53 33.03
CA PRO A 421 -13.72 -5.89 31.85
C PRO A 421 -14.11 -4.65 31.02
N ASP A 422 -13.77 -4.67 29.73
CA ASP A 422 -14.23 -3.72 28.71
C ASP A 422 -15.44 -4.31 27.98
N ARG A 423 -16.60 -3.67 28.13
CA ARG A 423 -17.87 -4.16 27.57
C ARG A 423 -17.83 -4.23 26.04
N LEU A 424 -17.16 -3.29 25.37
CA LEU A 424 -17.02 -3.30 23.91
C LEU A 424 -16.25 -4.54 23.47
N SER A 425 -15.07 -4.77 24.06
CA SER A 425 -14.25 -5.95 23.77
C SER A 425 -15.00 -7.25 24.05
N ASP A 426 -15.79 -7.33 25.13
CA ASP A 426 -16.57 -8.53 25.43
C ASP A 426 -17.66 -8.82 24.37
N LEU A 427 -18.31 -7.78 23.84
CA LEU A 427 -19.31 -7.92 22.77
C LEU A 427 -18.67 -8.27 21.41
N LEU A 428 -17.54 -7.66 21.08
CA LEU A 428 -16.79 -8.00 19.86
C LEU A 428 -16.30 -9.45 19.91
N LEU A 429 -15.83 -9.90 21.08
CA LEU A 429 -15.48 -11.31 21.28
C LEU A 429 -16.72 -12.22 21.24
N GLN A 430 -17.90 -11.77 21.65
CA GLN A 430 -19.14 -12.54 21.48
C GLN A 430 -19.49 -12.73 20.00
N VAL A 431 -19.23 -11.73 19.15
CA VAL A 431 -19.39 -11.84 17.68
C VAL A 431 -18.32 -12.75 17.09
N HIS A 432 -17.08 -12.67 17.57
CA HIS A 432 -16.03 -13.61 17.19
C HIS A 432 -16.40 -15.06 17.56
N ASP A 433 -16.86 -15.29 18.80
CA ASP A 433 -17.30 -16.60 19.31
C ASP A 433 -18.49 -17.15 18.49
N LEU A 434 -19.37 -16.27 17.99
CA LEU A 434 -20.42 -16.63 17.03
C LEU A 434 -19.81 -17.21 15.75
N PHE A 435 -18.84 -16.51 15.14
CA PHE A 435 -18.26 -16.87 13.84
C PHE A 435 -17.47 -18.18 13.90
N THR A 436 -16.88 -18.49 15.06
CA THR A 436 -16.13 -19.73 15.29
C THR A 436 -17.00 -20.91 15.75
N SER A 437 -18.31 -20.69 15.94
CA SER A 437 -19.22 -21.72 16.48
C SER A 437 -19.65 -22.74 15.42
N SER A 438 -19.95 -23.97 15.86
CA SER A 438 -20.52 -25.01 15.00
C SER A 438 -21.90 -24.62 14.45
N ALA A 439 -22.67 -23.84 15.21
CA ALA A 439 -23.98 -23.34 14.79
C ALA A 439 -23.86 -22.37 13.61
N PHE A 440 -22.84 -21.49 13.62
CA PHE A 440 -22.57 -20.61 12.50
C PHE A 440 -22.00 -21.38 11.30
N ALA A 441 -21.15 -22.38 11.52
CA ALA A 441 -20.71 -23.28 10.44
C ALA A 441 -21.90 -23.97 9.75
N ALA A 442 -22.89 -24.43 10.52
CA ALA A 442 -24.12 -25.00 9.97
C ALA A 442 -24.93 -23.96 9.17
N LEU A 443 -24.99 -22.71 9.63
CA LEU A 443 -25.63 -21.62 8.88
C LEU A 443 -24.90 -21.31 7.57
N LEU A 444 -23.56 -21.23 7.59
CA LEU A 444 -22.74 -21.05 6.40
C LEU A 444 -23.03 -22.17 5.39
N ALA A 445 -22.96 -23.43 5.81
CA ALA A 445 -23.28 -24.56 4.94
C ALA A 445 -24.70 -24.50 4.37
N SER A 446 -25.69 -24.08 5.16
CA SER A 446 -27.07 -23.90 4.69
C SER A 446 -27.23 -22.77 3.67
N LEU A 447 -26.40 -21.73 3.75
CA LEU A 447 -26.42 -20.56 2.85
C LEU A 447 -25.57 -20.77 1.58
N THR A 448 -24.50 -21.56 1.64
CA THR A 448 -23.53 -21.66 0.53
C THR A 448 -23.52 -23.02 -0.15
N SER A 449 -24.11 -24.05 0.46
CA SER A 449 -23.96 -25.45 0.06
C SER A 449 -22.52 -25.98 0.11
N LEU A 450 -21.63 -25.29 0.83
CA LEU A 450 -20.24 -25.68 1.01
C LEU A 450 -20.03 -26.23 2.43
N LEU A 451 -19.14 -27.21 2.57
CA LEU A 451 -18.74 -27.74 3.87
C LEU A 451 -17.57 -26.91 4.45
N PRO A 452 -17.76 -26.11 5.52
CA PRO A 452 -16.66 -25.39 6.15
C PRO A 452 -15.82 -26.34 7.03
N THR A 453 -14.51 -26.37 6.83
CA THR A 453 -13.60 -27.32 7.52
C THR A 453 -12.69 -26.63 8.53
N ALA A 454 -12.19 -25.44 8.21
CA ALA A 454 -11.35 -24.64 9.08
C ALA A 454 -11.60 -23.15 8.83
N TYR A 455 -11.13 -22.31 9.75
CA TYR A 455 -11.30 -20.87 9.65
C TYR A 455 -10.10 -20.10 10.18
N THR A 456 -9.93 -18.89 9.68
CA THR A 456 -9.15 -17.82 10.28
C THR A 456 -10.09 -16.64 10.45
N THR A 457 -10.07 -15.95 11.60
CA THR A 457 -10.91 -14.76 11.79
C THR A 457 -10.32 -13.87 12.87
N ALA A 458 -10.49 -12.56 12.70
CA ALA A 458 -10.04 -11.57 13.65
C ALA A 458 -11.08 -10.45 13.80
N VAL A 459 -11.15 -9.89 15.01
CA VAL A 459 -11.75 -8.58 15.24
C VAL A 459 -10.73 -7.54 14.82
N ARG A 460 -11.05 -6.69 13.85
CA ARG A 460 -10.12 -5.71 13.27
C ARG A 460 -10.66 -4.28 13.40
N ARG A 461 -9.75 -3.35 13.64
CA ARG A 461 -9.95 -1.91 13.60
C ARG A 461 -8.89 -1.30 12.71
N PHE A 462 -9.32 -0.60 11.67
CA PHE A 462 -8.48 0.12 10.74
C PHE A 462 -8.57 1.61 11.03
N ARG A 463 -7.48 2.17 11.58
CA ARG A 463 -7.37 3.55 12.02
C ARG A 463 -7.10 4.47 10.82
N PRO A 464 -7.76 5.64 10.74
CA PRO A 464 -7.49 6.65 9.72
C PRO A 464 -6.03 7.09 9.71
N GLY A 465 -5.43 7.18 8.53
CA GLY A 465 -4.04 7.56 8.31
C GLY A 465 -3.02 6.45 8.58
N LEU A 466 -3.44 5.24 8.98
CA LEU A 466 -2.51 4.19 9.38
C LEU A 466 -2.77 2.84 8.73
N ASP A 467 -4.00 2.37 8.67
CA ASP A 467 -4.23 0.92 8.54
C ASP A 467 -4.76 0.51 7.16
N TYR A 468 -4.37 -0.71 6.72
CA TYR A 468 -4.61 -1.28 5.40
C TYR A 468 -4.29 -2.79 5.38
N THR A 469 -4.66 -3.47 4.30
CA THR A 469 -3.99 -4.70 3.85
C THR A 469 -3.60 -4.55 2.38
N LEU A 470 -2.59 -5.29 1.92
CA LEU A 470 -2.21 -5.35 0.50
C LEU A 470 -2.83 -6.56 -0.19
N ALA A 471 -2.95 -6.47 -1.52
CA ALA A 471 -3.59 -7.46 -2.38
C ALA A 471 -2.90 -8.83 -2.26
N ARG A 472 -3.63 -9.83 -1.77
CA ARG A 472 -3.11 -11.19 -1.55
C ARG A 472 -4.15 -12.25 -1.88
N GLY A 473 -3.68 -13.40 -2.36
CA GLY A 473 -4.47 -14.58 -2.64
C GLY A 473 -3.58 -15.77 -2.94
N GLU A 474 -4.15 -16.97 -2.88
CA GLU A 474 -3.43 -18.20 -3.26
C GLU A 474 -3.21 -18.22 -4.78
N ALA A 475 -2.02 -18.60 -5.23
CA ALA A 475 -1.77 -18.68 -6.66
C ALA A 475 -2.51 -19.88 -7.25
N ALA A 476 -3.15 -19.71 -8.40
CA ALA A 476 -3.83 -20.81 -9.10
C ALA A 476 -2.89 -21.97 -9.48
N ALA A 477 -1.58 -21.70 -9.58
CA ALA A 477 -0.56 -22.69 -9.89
C ALA A 477 -0.06 -23.49 -8.67
N ASP A 478 -0.45 -23.12 -7.44
CA ASP A 478 0.05 -23.79 -6.23
C ASP A 478 -0.58 -25.18 -6.04
N GLU A 479 0.25 -26.18 -5.76
CA GLU A 479 -0.21 -27.54 -5.44
C GLU A 479 -1.01 -27.52 -4.12
N GLY A 480 -2.33 -27.69 -4.21
CA GLY A 480 -3.25 -27.67 -3.06
C GLY A 480 -4.06 -26.38 -2.91
N ALA A 481 -3.93 -25.43 -3.83
CA ALA A 481 -4.80 -24.26 -3.87
C ALA A 481 -6.27 -24.68 -4.01
N SER A 482 -7.14 -24.05 -3.21
CA SER A 482 -8.58 -24.34 -3.22
C SER A 482 -9.38 -23.07 -3.01
N ALA A 483 -10.63 -23.08 -3.46
CA ALA A 483 -11.52 -21.95 -3.23
C ALA A 483 -11.72 -21.72 -1.72
N LYS A 484 -11.67 -20.46 -1.30
CA LYS A 484 -11.90 -20.06 0.08
C LYS A 484 -13.16 -19.22 0.18
N LEU A 485 -13.87 -19.34 1.30
CA LEU A 485 -15.01 -18.49 1.58
C LEU A 485 -14.56 -17.32 2.48
N ASP A 486 -14.45 -16.13 1.91
CA ASP A 486 -14.22 -14.91 2.68
C ASP A 486 -15.53 -14.52 3.38
N VAL A 487 -15.47 -14.34 4.70
CA VAL A 487 -16.62 -13.95 5.52
C VAL A 487 -16.25 -12.74 6.35
N GLY A 488 -17.00 -11.66 6.19
CA GLY A 488 -16.76 -10.42 6.92
C GLY A 488 -18.04 -9.74 7.36
N LEU A 489 -18.04 -9.23 8.59
CA LEU A 489 -19.11 -8.41 9.15
C LEU A 489 -18.60 -6.99 9.35
N GLY A 490 -19.07 -6.08 8.51
CA GLY A 490 -18.85 -4.65 8.68
C GLY A 490 -19.54 -4.15 9.95
N LEU A 491 -18.77 -3.45 10.77
CA LEU A 491 -19.19 -2.82 12.03
C LEU A 491 -18.78 -1.34 12.05
N THR A 492 -18.57 -0.73 10.89
CA THR A 492 -18.26 0.69 10.78
C THR A 492 -19.55 1.49 10.96
N PRO A 493 -19.70 2.32 12.02
CA PRO A 493 -20.96 3.00 12.30
C PRO A 493 -21.36 3.96 11.16
N ARG A 494 -22.66 4.06 10.88
CA ARG A 494 -23.16 4.96 9.83
C ARG A 494 -22.84 6.41 10.18
N CYS A 495 -22.35 7.20 9.22
CA CYS A 495 -22.10 8.60 9.49
C CYS A 495 -23.44 9.37 9.56
N ASP A 496 -23.60 10.22 10.58
CA ASP A 496 -24.81 11.05 10.71
C ASP A 496 -24.80 12.17 9.65
N ASP A 497 -23.62 12.74 9.40
CA ASP A 497 -23.39 13.78 8.40
C ASP A 497 -23.36 13.21 6.97
N GLU A 498 -23.99 13.93 6.04
CA GLU A 498 -24.13 13.50 4.64
C GLU A 498 -22.83 13.64 3.85
N ALA A 499 -22.00 14.64 4.14
CA ALA A 499 -20.70 14.79 3.48
C ALA A 499 -19.74 13.67 3.92
N ASP A 500 -19.77 13.31 5.21
CA ASP A 500 -18.99 12.17 5.72
C ASP A 500 -19.47 10.82 5.16
N ARG A 501 -20.77 10.65 4.88
CA ARG A 501 -21.28 9.47 4.16
C ARG A 501 -20.78 9.43 2.72
N ALA A 502 -20.88 10.56 2.00
CA ALA A 502 -20.42 10.66 0.62
C ALA A 502 -18.93 10.34 0.45
N LEU A 503 -18.08 10.66 1.46
CA LEU A 503 -16.67 10.29 1.46
C LEU A 503 -16.44 8.77 1.42
N TRP A 504 -17.22 8.01 2.19
CA TRP A 504 -17.15 6.55 2.17
C TRP A 504 -17.70 5.96 0.88
N GLU A 505 -18.88 6.43 0.45
CA GLU A 505 -19.59 5.98 -0.75
C GLU A 505 -18.81 6.24 -2.05
N ALA A 506 -18.02 7.32 -2.10
CA ALA A 506 -17.17 7.64 -3.24
C ALA A 506 -15.85 6.85 -3.27
N GLY A 507 -15.47 6.19 -2.16
CA GLY A 507 -14.14 5.56 -2.03
C GLY A 507 -13.00 6.54 -1.73
N ASP A 508 -13.26 7.85 -1.66
CA ASP A 508 -12.30 8.94 -1.43
C ASP A 508 -11.42 8.77 -0.18
N VAL A 509 -11.89 8.00 0.80
CA VAL A 509 -11.17 7.76 2.07
C VAL A 509 -10.76 6.31 2.27
N GLY A 510 -10.91 5.48 1.23
CA GLY A 510 -10.53 4.08 1.22
C GLY A 510 -11.33 3.21 2.20
N ALA A 511 -10.68 2.22 2.79
CA ALA A 511 -11.28 1.19 3.65
C ALA A 511 -12.29 0.24 2.97
N TRP A 512 -12.36 0.21 1.64
CA TRP A 512 -13.19 -0.76 0.92
C TRP A 512 -12.55 -2.14 0.94
N ASP A 513 -13.38 -3.18 1.03
CA ASP A 513 -12.94 -4.55 0.71
C ASP A 513 -12.95 -4.71 -0.81
N ILE A 514 -11.83 -5.15 -1.38
CA ILE A 514 -11.65 -5.22 -2.83
C ILE A 514 -11.16 -6.62 -3.21
N TRP A 515 -11.79 -7.20 -4.22
CA TRP A 515 -11.42 -8.45 -4.86
C TRP A 515 -11.08 -8.18 -6.32
N LEU A 516 -9.95 -8.69 -6.80
CA LEU A 516 -9.48 -8.48 -8.17
C LEU A 516 -8.86 -9.75 -8.75
N ALA A 517 -8.99 -9.89 -10.07
CA ALA A 517 -8.33 -10.96 -10.79
C ALA A 517 -6.81 -10.71 -10.79
N ASN A 518 -6.02 -11.75 -10.60
CA ASN A 518 -4.58 -11.67 -10.79
C ASN A 518 -4.25 -11.85 -12.27
N GLU A 519 -3.83 -10.79 -12.94
CA GLU A 519 -3.28 -10.93 -14.29
C GLU A 519 -1.91 -11.61 -14.22
N GLU A 520 -1.73 -12.72 -14.95
CA GLU A 520 -0.44 -13.42 -15.02
C GLU A 520 0.64 -12.47 -15.58
N GLY A 521 1.43 -11.87 -14.68
CA GLY A 521 2.58 -11.03 -15.03
C GLY A 521 2.51 -9.57 -14.56
N GLY A 522 1.40 -9.13 -13.96
CA GLY A 522 1.29 -7.82 -13.31
C GLY A 522 2.00 -7.81 -11.95
N ASP A 523 2.93 -6.87 -11.75
CA ASP A 523 3.59 -6.67 -10.45
C ASP A 523 2.77 -5.75 -9.52
N GLU A 524 1.66 -5.15 -9.97
CA GLU A 524 0.85 -4.19 -9.19
C GLU A 524 -0.66 -4.43 -9.34
N ALA A 525 -1.38 -4.42 -8.21
CA ALA A 525 -2.84 -4.44 -8.19
C ALA A 525 -3.39 -3.03 -8.45
N THR A 526 -3.47 -2.65 -9.72
CA THR A 526 -4.05 -1.38 -10.15
C THR A 526 -5.58 -1.50 -10.17
N TYR A 527 -6.27 -0.52 -9.60
CA TYR A 527 -7.73 -0.37 -9.70
C TYR A 527 -8.06 1.10 -9.47
N GLY A 528 -8.95 1.68 -10.27
CA GLY A 528 -9.37 3.09 -10.07
C GLY A 528 -9.29 4.03 -11.29
N GLY A 529 -9.38 3.51 -12.52
CA GLY A 529 -9.50 4.36 -13.72
C GLY A 529 -10.93 4.84 -14.07
N ALA A 530 -11.97 4.30 -13.43
CA ALA A 530 -13.36 4.50 -13.84
C ALA A 530 -14.20 5.18 -12.75
N GLY A 531 -14.21 6.52 -12.72
CA GLY A 531 -15.04 7.27 -11.77
C GLY A 531 -15.14 8.78 -11.99
N ALA A 532 -14.27 9.40 -12.80
CA ALA A 532 -14.39 10.81 -13.13
C ALA A 532 -15.47 11.02 -14.23
N GLU A 533 -16.66 11.46 -13.82
CA GLU A 533 -17.68 12.01 -14.73
C GLU A 533 -17.05 12.99 -15.72
N LYS A 534 -17.29 12.76 -17.02
CA LYS A 534 -16.95 13.68 -18.11
C LYS A 534 -17.56 15.06 -17.83
N LYS A 535 -16.75 16.01 -17.37
CA LYS A 535 -17.10 17.44 -17.46
C LYS A 535 -16.83 17.92 -18.88
N ASP A 536 -17.90 18.13 -19.62
CA ASP A 536 -17.90 18.76 -20.94
C ASP A 536 -17.14 20.11 -20.91
N ALA A 537 -16.11 20.22 -21.75
CA ALA A 537 -15.54 21.50 -22.17
C ALA A 537 -16.14 21.89 -23.53
N PRO A 538 -16.46 23.19 -23.77
CA PRO A 538 -17.24 23.59 -24.93
C PRO A 538 -16.40 23.59 -26.22
N ALA A 539 -17.00 23.07 -27.29
CA ALA A 539 -16.46 23.07 -28.64
C ALA A 539 -16.41 24.48 -29.23
N SER A 540 -15.25 24.85 -29.77
CA SER A 540 -15.15 25.91 -30.78
C SER A 540 -13.95 25.67 -31.70
N GLY A 541 -14.21 25.59 -33.01
CA GLY A 541 -13.19 25.75 -34.05
C GLY A 541 -13.25 24.71 -35.17
N GLU A 542 -14.03 24.99 -36.20
CA GLU A 542 -14.08 24.26 -37.48
C GLU A 542 -12.72 24.34 -38.21
N GLY A 543 -12.26 23.21 -38.77
CA GLY A 543 -11.04 23.12 -39.57
C GLY A 543 -10.88 21.75 -40.23
N GLU A 544 -11.10 21.72 -41.54
CA GLU A 544 -11.18 20.62 -42.50
C GLU A 544 -10.10 19.50 -42.44
N ALA A 545 -10.61 18.26 -42.39
CA ALA A 545 -10.20 17.01 -43.06
C ALA A 545 -8.74 16.76 -43.50
N GLU A 546 -8.14 15.68 -42.96
CA GLU A 546 -7.35 14.70 -43.72
C GLU A 546 -7.52 13.30 -43.09
N GLU A 547 -7.69 12.29 -43.97
CA GLU A 547 -7.97 10.89 -43.68
C GLU A 547 -6.81 10.21 -42.93
N GLN A 548 -7.07 9.69 -41.73
CA GLN A 548 -6.22 8.69 -41.07
C GLN A 548 -7.06 7.49 -40.65
N GLN A 549 -6.47 6.32 -40.88
CA GLN A 549 -7.02 4.98 -40.74
C GLN A 549 -7.85 4.80 -39.47
N GLU A 550 -9.06 4.25 -39.63
CA GLU A 550 -9.84 3.65 -38.56
C GLU A 550 -8.98 2.56 -37.90
N GLN A 551 -8.31 2.91 -36.80
CA GLN A 551 -7.93 1.94 -35.80
C GLN A 551 -9.24 1.54 -35.11
N GLU A 552 -9.59 0.26 -35.22
CA GLU A 552 -10.60 -0.36 -34.37
C GLU A 552 -10.27 0.01 -32.92
N PRO A 553 -11.26 0.41 -32.09
CA PRO A 553 -10.99 0.65 -30.69
C PRO A 553 -10.44 -0.66 -30.12
N GLU A 554 -9.18 -0.64 -29.66
CA GLU A 554 -8.71 -1.67 -28.74
C GLU A 554 -9.75 -1.72 -27.62
N GLU A 555 -10.34 -2.89 -27.41
CA GLU A 555 -11.17 -3.15 -26.23
C GLU A 555 -10.27 -2.82 -25.03
N GLU A 556 -10.51 -1.69 -24.36
CA GLU A 556 -9.90 -1.41 -23.07
C GLU A 556 -10.32 -2.57 -22.18
N ASP A 557 -9.38 -3.48 -21.90
CA ASP A 557 -9.58 -4.59 -20.98
C ASP A 557 -10.19 -4.03 -19.68
N ASP A 558 -11.23 -4.69 -19.19
CA ASP A 558 -12.02 -4.29 -18.04
C ASP A 558 -11.19 -4.49 -16.75
N ASP A 559 -10.18 -3.62 -16.54
CA ASP A 559 -9.21 -3.57 -15.44
C ASP A 559 -9.85 -3.23 -14.06
N GLY A 560 -11.16 -3.43 -13.94
CA GLY A 560 -11.93 -3.15 -12.73
C GLY A 560 -11.82 -4.25 -11.68
N PRO A 561 -12.11 -3.94 -10.40
CA PRO A 561 -12.23 -4.98 -9.38
C PRO A 561 -13.41 -5.91 -9.72
N LEU A 562 -13.24 -7.22 -9.47
CA LEU A 562 -14.31 -8.21 -9.57
C LEU A 562 -15.46 -7.91 -8.62
N LEU A 563 -15.12 -7.43 -7.42
CA LEU A 563 -16.06 -6.97 -6.40
C LEU A 563 -15.39 -5.91 -5.54
N ALA A 564 -16.12 -4.86 -5.21
CA ALA A 564 -15.71 -3.86 -4.24
C ALA A 564 -16.88 -3.57 -3.29
N LEU A 565 -16.64 -3.67 -1.98
CA LEU A 565 -17.65 -3.44 -0.96
C LEU A 565 -17.23 -2.30 -0.04
N GLU A 566 -18.09 -1.30 0.07
CA GLU A 566 -17.89 -0.18 0.99
C GLU A 566 -18.01 -0.63 2.47
N PRO A 567 -17.31 0.06 3.39
CA PRO A 567 -17.44 -0.21 4.82
C PRO A 567 -18.81 0.21 5.34
N GLU A 568 -19.64 -0.76 5.72
CA GLU A 568 -20.98 -0.50 6.26
C GLU A 568 -21.22 -1.02 7.68
N TRP A 569 -22.27 -0.51 8.29
CA TRP A 569 -22.77 -0.95 9.58
C TRP A 569 -23.63 -2.21 9.48
N ASN A 570 -23.28 -3.23 10.27
CA ASN A 570 -24.04 -4.46 10.47
C ASN A 570 -24.33 -5.22 9.18
N ARG A 571 -23.35 -5.27 8.28
CA ARG A 571 -23.45 -5.92 6.96
C ARG A 571 -22.52 -7.12 6.88
N LEU A 572 -23.09 -8.32 6.74
CA LEU A 572 -22.32 -9.53 6.52
C LEU A 572 -22.12 -9.73 5.02
N HIS A 573 -20.89 -9.95 4.57
CA HIS A 573 -20.60 -10.44 3.23
C HIS A 573 -20.03 -11.86 3.29
N LEU A 574 -20.39 -12.67 2.30
CA LEU A 574 -19.83 -13.98 2.00
C LEU A 574 -19.34 -13.94 0.55
N VAL A 575 -18.07 -14.26 0.29
CA VAL A 575 -17.51 -14.24 -1.07
C VAL A 575 -16.72 -15.53 -1.27
N LEU A 576 -17.14 -16.37 -2.24
CA LEU A 576 -16.35 -17.52 -2.65
C LEU A 576 -15.25 -17.04 -3.59
N ARG A 577 -14.02 -17.13 -3.11
CA ARG A 577 -12.82 -16.64 -3.78
C ARG A 577 -12.03 -17.83 -4.32
N ASP A 578 -11.90 -17.88 -5.64
CA ASP A 578 -11.10 -18.88 -6.32
C ASP A 578 -9.59 -18.60 -6.18
N PRO A 579 -8.73 -19.62 -6.30
CA PRO A 579 -7.31 -19.43 -6.48
C PRO A 579 -7.01 -18.47 -7.65
N GLY A 580 -6.07 -17.56 -7.45
CA GLY A 580 -5.75 -16.50 -8.41
C GLY A 580 -6.54 -15.21 -8.21
N VAL A 581 -7.56 -15.17 -7.35
CA VAL A 581 -8.22 -13.91 -6.98
C VAL A 581 -7.52 -13.30 -5.76
N LEU A 582 -7.12 -12.04 -5.89
CA LEU A 582 -6.50 -11.27 -4.82
C LEU A 582 -7.57 -10.49 -4.04
N ALA A 583 -7.38 -10.36 -2.73
CA ALA A 583 -8.26 -9.59 -1.86
C ALA A 583 -7.46 -8.67 -0.92
N PHE A 584 -8.00 -7.49 -0.62
CA PHE A 584 -7.45 -6.58 0.38
C PHE A 584 -8.45 -5.51 0.86
N VAL A 585 -8.08 -4.82 1.95
CA VAL A 585 -8.75 -3.63 2.47
C VAL A 585 -7.91 -2.40 2.13
N LYS A 586 -8.45 -1.49 1.32
CA LYS A 586 -7.76 -0.25 0.94
C LYS A 586 -7.40 0.58 2.17
N TYR A 587 -6.24 1.21 2.13
CA TYR A 587 -5.78 2.16 3.15
C TYR A 587 -6.84 3.16 3.56
N VAL A 588 -7.01 3.34 4.87
CA VAL A 588 -7.96 4.30 5.43
C VAL A 588 -7.28 5.66 5.51
N SER A 589 -7.70 6.61 4.68
CA SER A 589 -7.15 7.98 4.68
C SER A 589 -7.40 8.68 6.04
N ALA A 590 -6.50 9.57 6.44
CA ALA A 590 -6.69 10.49 7.55
C ALA A 590 -7.87 11.46 7.35
N ARG A 591 -8.47 11.52 6.16
CA ARG A 591 -9.74 12.23 5.92
C ARG A 591 -10.97 11.46 6.40
N ALA A 592 -10.88 10.14 6.54
CA ALA A 592 -11.98 9.28 6.98
C ALA A 592 -12.59 9.79 8.29
N PRO A 593 -13.92 9.83 8.45
CA PRO A 593 -14.56 10.41 9.64
C PRO A 593 -14.44 9.55 10.91
N ALA A 594 -14.12 8.26 10.76
CA ALA A 594 -13.99 7.29 11.85
C ALA A 594 -13.10 6.12 11.41
N SER A 595 -12.79 5.20 12.33
CA SER A 595 -12.13 3.95 11.96
C SER A 595 -13.08 3.03 11.21
N ARG A 596 -12.52 2.17 10.35
CA ARG A 596 -13.25 0.98 9.87
C ARG A 596 -13.16 -0.12 10.93
N TRP A 597 -14.30 -0.75 11.24
CA TRP A 597 -14.37 -1.86 12.19
C TRP A 597 -15.01 -3.07 11.52
N ASP A 598 -14.47 -4.25 11.76
CA ASP A 598 -15.09 -5.49 11.31
C ASP A 598 -14.70 -6.71 12.16
N VAL A 599 -15.45 -7.79 11.95
CA VAL A 599 -15.02 -9.15 12.28
C VAL A 599 -14.97 -9.91 10.97
N ALA A 600 -13.77 -10.26 10.51
CA ALA A 600 -13.59 -10.81 9.18
C ALA A 600 -12.51 -11.90 9.15
N GLY A 601 -12.55 -12.73 8.10
CA GLY A 601 -11.64 -13.84 7.95
C GLY A 601 -11.93 -14.73 6.73
N GLU A 602 -11.22 -15.85 6.67
CA GLU A 602 -11.30 -16.83 5.57
C GLU A 602 -11.72 -18.20 6.13
N TRP A 603 -12.57 -18.90 5.40
CA TRP A 603 -12.99 -20.27 5.69
C TRP A 603 -12.48 -21.21 4.60
N GLU A 604 -11.81 -22.27 5.02
CA GLU A 604 -11.54 -23.42 4.16
C GLU A 604 -12.86 -24.17 3.95
N VAL A 605 -13.16 -24.47 2.69
CA VAL A 605 -14.44 -25.06 2.29
C VAL A 605 -14.24 -26.20 1.30
N GLN A 606 -15.15 -27.17 1.33
CA GLN A 606 -15.21 -28.27 0.37
C GLN A 606 -16.57 -28.31 -0.32
N GLY A 607 -16.55 -28.54 -1.64
CA GLY A 607 -17.76 -28.92 -2.37
C GLY A 607 -18.17 -30.34 -1.99
N VAL A 608 -19.46 -30.58 -1.81
CA VAL A 608 -19.99 -31.92 -1.59
C VAL A 608 -20.58 -32.39 -2.90
N GLU A 609 -19.93 -33.36 -3.56
CA GLU A 609 -20.51 -34.05 -4.71
C GLU A 609 -21.73 -34.83 -4.20
N GLU A 610 -22.93 -34.44 -4.65
CA GLU A 610 -24.09 -35.32 -4.54
C GLU A 610 -23.89 -36.42 -5.59
N ASP A 611 -23.54 -37.64 -5.16
CA ASP A 611 -23.59 -38.80 -6.03
C ASP A 611 -24.99 -38.83 -6.68
N GLU A 612 -25.06 -38.61 -7.99
CA GLU A 612 -26.26 -38.89 -8.78
C GLU A 612 -26.48 -40.41 -8.74
N ASP A 613 -27.04 -40.90 -7.63
CA ASP A 613 -27.40 -42.29 -7.42
C ASP A 613 -28.49 -42.67 -8.43
N GLY A 614 -28.04 -43.25 -9.54
CA GLY A 614 -28.66 -44.34 -10.27
C GLY A 614 -30.14 -44.17 -10.58
N GLU A 615 -30.42 -43.74 -11.82
CA GLU A 615 -31.59 -44.25 -12.53
C GLU A 615 -31.49 -45.78 -12.56
N GLY A 616 -32.09 -46.42 -11.55
CA GLY A 616 -32.38 -47.82 -11.56
C GLY A 616 -33.35 -48.08 -12.70
N ASP A 617 -32.89 -48.76 -13.73
CA ASP A 617 -33.72 -49.46 -14.70
C ASP A 617 -34.77 -50.31 -13.95
N GLU A 618 -35.99 -49.76 -13.81
CA GLU A 618 -37.17 -50.54 -13.50
C GLU A 618 -37.78 -51.12 -14.80
N GLN A 619 -37.35 -52.35 -15.09
CA GLN A 619 -38.00 -53.44 -15.86
C GLN A 619 -38.30 -53.29 -17.36
#